data_AF-A0A3S2W1I6-F1
#
_entry.id   AF-A0A3S2W1I6-F1
#
_cell.length_a   1.000
_cell.length_b   1.000
_cell.length_c   1.000
_cell.angle_alpha   90.00
_cell.angle_beta   90.00
_cell.angle_gamma   90.00
#
_symmetry.space_group_name_H-M   'P 1'
#
loop_
_entity.id
_entity.type
_entity.pdbx_description
1 polymer ?
#
loop_
_entity_poly.entity_id
_entity_poly.type
_entity_poly.pdbx_seq_one_letter_code
_entity_poly.pdbx_strand_id
1 'polypeptide(L)'
;MRRVLATAGTLDAPAGTPDAAPTRWIDLLGDGAVHTPLRGLFEPVARVGDEVKEGELIGRVHPVEELDLSSAPVLAHCDGVVAIARRPPLVDLGDTLYHLAADTTPGASGASGSGR
;
A
#
# COMPACT_ATOMS: atom_id res chain seq x y z
N MET A 1 7.00 20.85 0.17
CA MET A 1 5.84 21.77 0.06
C MET A 1 6.03 22.95 -0.91
N ARG A 2 7.23 23.28 -1.40
CA ARG A 2 7.45 24.49 -2.25
C ARG A 2 6.58 24.57 -3.51
N ARG A 3 6.43 23.49 -4.28
CA ARG A 3 5.62 23.49 -5.52
C ARG A 3 4.17 23.87 -5.26
N VAL A 4 3.57 23.34 -4.20
CA VAL A 4 2.20 23.65 -3.78
C VAL A 4 2.07 25.13 -3.43
N LEU A 5 3.00 25.68 -2.65
CA LEU A 5 2.99 27.09 -2.26
C LEU A 5 3.20 28.05 -3.44
N ALA A 6 3.99 27.64 -4.42
CA ALA A 6 4.17 28.40 -5.66
C ALA A 6 2.89 28.38 -6.52
N THR A 7 2.26 27.21 -6.68
CA THR A 7 0.96 27.09 -7.36
C THR A 7 -0.13 27.90 -6.64
N ALA A 8 -0.10 27.97 -5.31
CA ALA A 8 -1.03 28.78 -4.51
C ALA A 8 -0.70 30.28 -4.49
N GLY A 9 0.38 30.73 -5.15
CA GLY A 9 0.80 32.13 -5.19
C GLY A 9 1.38 32.69 -3.88
N THR A 10 1.69 31.83 -2.92
CA THR A 10 2.29 32.23 -1.64
C THR A 10 3.80 32.47 -1.75
N LEU A 11 4.46 31.73 -2.65
CA LEU A 11 5.90 31.88 -2.94
C LEU A 11 6.09 32.06 -4.45
N ASP A 12 7.13 32.78 -4.84
CA ASP A 12 7.58 32.75 -6.23
C ASP A 12 8.19 31.40 -6.56
N ALA A 13 7.89 30.89 -7.76
CA ALA A 13 8.55 29.70 -8.28
C ALA A 13 10.02 30.04 -8.60
N PRO A 14 11.01 29.35 -8.01
CA PRO A 14 12.40 29.67 -8.30
C PRO A 14 12.76 29.35 -9.74
N ALA A 15 13.54 30.24 -10.35
CA ALA A 15 14.02 30.10 -11.71
C ALA A 15 14.69 28.73 -11.91
N GLY A 16 14.38 28.08 -13.02
CA GLY A 16 14.93 26.75 -13.34
C GLY A 16 14.35 25.60 -12.51
N THR A 17 13.19 25.77 -11.87
CA THR A 17 12.48 24.62 -11.26
C THR A 17 12.16 23.61 -12.36
N PRO A 18 12.65 22.36 -12.29
CA PRO A 18 12.38 21.36 -13.32
C PRO A 18 10.90 21.00 -13.35
N ASP A 19 10.39 20.67 -14.53
CA ASP A 19 9.05 20.13 -14.70
C ASP A 19 8.86 18.89 -13.81
N ALA A 20 7.68 18.78 -13.22
CA ALA A 20 7.34 17.62 -12.42
C ALA A 20 7.13 16.41 -13.32
N ALA A 21 7.57 15.24 -12.85
CA ALA A 21 7.14 13.99 -13.47
C ALA A 21 5.60 13.89 -13.39
N PRO A 22 4.95 13.22 -14.37
CA PRO A 22 3.50 13.04 -14.34
C PRO A 22 3.05 12.37 -13.04
N THR A 23 2.02 12.93 -12.41
CA THR A 23 1.39 12.31 -11.23
C THR A 23 0.57 11.10 -11.65
N ARG A 24 0.89 9.93 -11.12
CA ARG A 24 0.02 8.74 -11.17
C ARG A 24 -1.05 8.86 -10.08
N TRP A 25 -2.31 8.79 -10.47
CA TRP A 25 -3.44 8.82 -9.54
C TRP A 25 -3.84 7.40 -9.19
N ILE A 26 -3.94 7.11 -7.88
CA ILE A 26 -4.35 5.80 -7.37
C ILE A 26 -5.42 5.98 -6.29
N ASP A 27 -6.36 5.04 -6.22
CA ASP A 27 -7.35 4.95 -5.15
C ASP A 27 -7.17 3.65 -4.36
N LEU A 28 -7.29 3.74 -3.03
CA LEU A 28 -7.29 2.56 -2.16
C LEU A 28 -8.51 1.69 -2.50
N LEU A 29 -8.27 0.40 -2.75
CA LEU A 29 -9.36 -0.54 -2.98
C LEU A 29 -10.14 -0.73 -1.68
N GLY A 30 -11.48 -0.73 -1.76
CA GLY A 30 -12.35 -0.87 -0.58
C GLY A 30 -12.13 -2.18 0.18
N ASP A 31 -11.80 -3.24 -0.55
CA ASP A 31 -11.42 -4.57 -0.07
C ASP A 31 -9.91 -4.84 -0.19
N GLY A 32 -9.09 -3.81 -0.38
CA GLY A 32 -7.64 -3.93 -0.59
C GLY A 32 -6.81 -4.25 0.65
N ALA A 33 -7.42 -4.40 1.83
CA ALA A 33 -6.71 -4.67 3.07
C ALA A 33 -6.24 -6.12 3.14
N VAL A 34 -4.93 -6.32 3.33
CA VAL A 34 -4.31 -7.63 3.55
C VAL A 34 -3.98 -7.76 5.03
N HIS A 35 -4.61 -8.71 5.71
CA HIS A 35 -4.48 -8.91 7.15
C HIS A 35 -3.43 -9.97 7.50
N THR A 36 -2.92 -9.92 8.74
CA THR A 36 -1.99 -10.95 9.20
C THR A 36 -2.70 -12.30 9.39
N PRO A 37 -2.09 -13.42 8.92
CA PRO A 37 -2.68 -14.75 9.10
C PRO A 37 -2.47 -15.30 10.52
N LEU A 38 -1.47 -14.79 11.24
CA LEU A 38 -1.11 -15.22 12.59
C LEU A 38 -0.39 -14.11 13.35
N ARG A 39 -0.21 -14.30 14.66
CA ARG A 39 0.64 -13.45 15.50
C ARG A 39 2.11 -13.78 15.27
N GLY A 40 2.96 -12.76 15.08
CA GLY A 40 4.38 -13.01 14.87
C GLY A 40 5.15 -11.82 14.32
N LEU A 41 6.31 -12.10 13.75
CA LEU A 41 7.16 -11.13 13.09
C LEU A 41 6.87 -11.10 11.59
N PHE A 42 6.35 -9.97 11.12
CA PHE A 42 6.09 -9.71 9.72
C PHE A 42 7.37 -9.31 8.97
N GLU A 43 7.68 -10.08 7.93
CA GLU A 43 8.74 -9.85 6.94
C GLU A 43 8.11 -9.39 5.61
N PRO A 44 8.20 -8.10 5.27
CA PRO A 44 7.68 -7.58 4.01
C PRO A 44 8.59 -8.00 2.83
N VAL A 45 7.99 -8.55 1.77
CA VAL A 45 8.67 -8.81 0.49
C VAL A 45 8.40 -7.65 -0.49
N ALA A 46 7.14 -7.21 -0.58
CA ALA A 46 6.74 -6.07 -1.39
C ALA A 46 6.94 -4.74 -0.64
N ARG A 47 7.29 -3.69 -1.39
CA ARG A 47 7.46 -2.31 -0.93
C ARG A 47 6.30 -1.44 -1.40
N VAL A 48 6.09 -0.32 -0.70
CA VAL A 48 5.14 0.71 -1.16
C VAL A 48 5.57 1.21 -2.53
N GLY A 49 4.62 1.22 -3.48
CA GLY A 49 4.83 1.57 -4.87
C GLY A 49 5.09 0.37 -5.79
N ASP A 50 5.33 -0.83 -5.27
CA ASP A 50 5.48 -2.03 -6.10
C ASP A 50 4.13 -2.47 -6.67
N GLU A 51 4.14 -2.91 -7.93
CA GLU A 51 2.99 -3.56 -8.58
C GLU A 51 2.98 -5.04 -8.23
N VAL A 52 1.79 -5.57 -7.94
CA VAL A 52 1.58 -6.94 -7.50
C VAL A 52 0.45 -7.59 -8.28
N LYS A 53 0.53 -8.90 -8.44
CA LYS A 53 -0.53 -9.72 -9.05
C LYS A 53 -1.27 -10.56 -8.02
N GLU A 54 -2.51 -10.94 -8.32
CA GLU A 54 -3.25 -11.91 -7.51
C GLU A 54 -2.42 -13.19 -7.31
N GLY A 55 -2.32 -13.64 -6.06
CA GLY A 55 -1.54 -14.80 -5.63
C GLY A 55 -0.05 -14.54 -5.44
N GLU A 56 0.45 -13.34 -5.73
CA GLU A 56 1.87 -13.01 -5.56
C GLU A 56 2.28 -12.96 -4.08
N LEU A 57 3.46 -13.50 -3.77
CA LEU A 57 4.01 -13.45 -2.41
C LEU A 57 4.49 -12.03 -2.09
N ILE A 58 3.74 -11.32 -1.27
CA ILE A 58 4.04 -9.95 -0.86
C ILE A 58 4.65 -9.85 0.54
N GLY A 59 4.63 -10.93 1.33
CA GLY A 59 5.28 -10.97 2.63
C GLY A 59 5.24 -12.34 3.29
N ARG A 60 5.78 -12.44 4.50
CA ARG A 60 5.70 -13.62 5.37
C ARG A 60 5.48 -13.19 6.82
N VAL A 61 4.83 -14.02 7.63
CA VAL A 61 4.76 -13.82 9.08
C VAL A 61 5.37 -15.03 9.78
N HIS A 62 6.37 -14.78 10.62
CA HIS A 62 7.10 -15.79 11.37
C HIS A 62 6.55 -15.85 12.80
N PRO A 63 5.96 -16.99 13.23
CA PRO A 63 5.62 -17.19 14.65
C PRO A 63 6.87 -17.02 15.52
N VAL A 64 6.77 -16.31 16.64
CA VAL A 64 7.93 -16.06 17.53
C VAL A 64 7.87 -16.92 18.80
N GLU A 65 6.71 -17.47 19.11
CA GLU A 65 6.46 -18.30 20.28
C GLU A 65 6.78 -19.78 20.06
N GLU A 66 6.77 -20.26 18.81
CA GLU A 66 6.97 -21.67 18.45
C GLU A 66 8.01 -21.80 17.34
N LEU A 67 9.23 -22.25 17.68
CA LEU A 67 10.39 -22.29 16.78
C LEU A 67 10.25 -23.29 15.63
N ASP A 68 9.48 -24.36 15.81
CA ASP A 68 9.29 -25.42 14.81
C ASP A 68 8.16 -25.09 13.82
N LEU A 69 7.38 -24.03 14.06
CA LEU A 69 6.34 -23.60 13.14
C LEU A 69 6.95 -22.84 11.96
N SER A 70 6.53 -23.24 10.76
CA SER A 70 6.91 -22.54 9.53
C SER A 70 6.22 -21.17 9.43
N SER A 71 6.90 -20.23 8.79
CA SER A 71 6.34 -18.92 8.44
C SER A 71 5.07 -19.06 7.60
N ALA A 72 4.04 -18.25 7.86
CA ALA A 72 2.87 -18.15 6.99
C ALA A 72 3.13 -17.19 5.81
N PRO A 73 2.81 -17.57 4.57
CA PRO A 73 2.88 -16.66 3.43
C PRO A 73 1.76 -15.61 3.50
N VAL A 74 2.08 -14.41 3.05
CA VAL A 74 1.12 -13.32 2.83
C VAL A 74 1.07 -13.08 1.33
N LEU A 75 -0.10 -13.32 0.73
CA LEU A 75 -0.30 -13.21 -0.71
C LEU A 75 -1.15 -11.98 -1.03
N ALA A 76 -0.88 -11.34 -2.17
CA ALA A 76 -1.81 -10.37 -2.74
C ALA A 76 -3.08 -11.10 -3.17
N HIS A 77 -4.25 -10.61 -2.76
CA HIS A 77 -5.54 -11.22 -3.10
C HIS A 77 -6.17 -10.62 -4.37
N CYS A 78 -5.55 -9.61 -4.95
CA CYS A 78 -5.92 -9.02 -6.22
C CYS A 78 -4.71 -8.31 -6.86
N ASP A 79 -4.84 -7.99 -8.15
CA ASP A 79 -3.88 -7.13 -8.84
C ASP A 79 -3.94 -5.70 -8.29
N GLY A 80 -2.79 -5.02 -8.21
CA GLY A 80 -2.75 -3.63 -7.78
C GLY A 80 -1.36 -3.08 -7.50
N VAL A 81 -1.33 -1.96 -6.78
CA VAL A 81 -0.11 -1.36 -6.25
C VAL A 81 -0.15 -1.37 -4.73
N VAL A 82 0.97 -1.67 -4.09
CA VAL A 82 1.08 -1.57 -2.64
C VAL A 82 1.07 -0.09 -2.24
N ALA A 83 -0.05 0.40 -1.72
CA ALA A 83 -0.19 1.80 -1.31
C ALA A 83 0.26 2.03 0.14
N ILE A 84 -0.01 1.05 1.01
CA ILE A 84 0.32 1.11 2.43
C ILE A 84 1.00 -0.20 2.81
N ALA A 85 2.07 -0.11 3.60
CA ALA A 85 2.74 -1.26 4.19
C ALA A 85 2.95 -1.02 5.70
N ARG A 86 2.71 -2.05 6.51
CA ARG A 86 2.77 -1.95 7.96
C ARG A 86 4.17 -1.66 8.47
N ARG A 87 4.23 -0.86 9.53
CA ARG A 87 5.36 -0.65 10.45
C ARG A 87 4.76 -0.53 11.85
N PRO A 88 5.34 -1.05 12.96
CA PRO A 88 6.49 -1.97 13.17
C PRO A 88 6.29 -3.41 12.65
N PRO A 89 7.26 -4.35 12.81
CA PRO A 89 7.14 -5.71 12.28
C PRO A 89 6.45 -6.72 13.21
N LEU A 90 6.30 -6.45 14.51
CA LEU A 90 5.52 -7.33 15.39
C LEU A 90 4.02 -7.11 15.14
N VAL A 91 3.29 -8.19 14.85
CA VAL A 91 1.88 -8.16 14.45
C VAL A 91 1.04 -9.17 15.22
N ASP A 92 -0.25 -8.88 15.35
CA ASP A 92 -1.24 -9.76 15.97
C ASP A 92 -2.53 -9.82 15.14
N LEU A 93 -3.37 -10.83 15.37
CA LEU A 93 -4.62 -11.04 14.64
C LEU A 93 -5.48 -9.76 14.61
N GLY A 94 -5.93 -9.41 13.41
CA GLY A 94 -6.64 -8.16 13.14
C GLY A 94 -5.76 -7.04 12.60
N ASP A 95 -4.43 -7.14 12.72
CA ASP A 95 -3.52 -6.19 12.09
C ASP A 95 -3.57 -6.27 10.56
N THR A 96 -3.54 -5.10 9.92
CA THR A 96 -3.38 -4.97 8.47
C THR A 96 -1.90 -4.84 8.12
N LEU A 97 -1.42 -5.72 7.23
CA LEU A 97 -0.04 -5.75 6.74
C LEU A 97 0.17 -4.85 5.52
N TYR A 98 -0.79 -4.87 4.59
CA TYR A 98 -0.75 -4.07 3.37
C TYR A 98 -2.14 -3.52 3.04
N HIS A 99 -2.17 -2.42 2.27
CA HIS A 99 -3.39 -1.98 1.59
C HIS A 99 -3.07 -1.79 0.11
N LEU A 100 -3.82 -2.50 -0.75
CA LEU A 100 -3.68 -2.45 -2.20
C LEU A 100 -4.53 -1.32 -2.80
N ALA A 101 -4.00 -0.67 -3.81
CA ALA A 101 -4.67 0.36 -4.58
C ALA A 101 -4.71 -0.01 -6.07
N ALA A 102 -5.57 0.67 -6.81
CA ALA A 102 -5.62 0.60 -8.26
C ALA A 102 -5.52 1.99 -8.88
N ASP A 103 -5.17 2.03 -10.16
CA ASP A 103 -5.16 3.28 -10.91
C ASP A 103 -6.55 3.90 -10.97
N THR A 104 -6.58 5.22 -10.82
CA THR A 104 -7.81 6.01 -10.92
C THR A 104 -7.60 7.18 -11.87
N THR A 105 -8.69 7.67 -12.45
CA THR A 105 -8.66 8.93 -13.22
C THR A 105 -9.07 10.06 -12.30
N PRO A 106 -8.32 11.18 -12.23
CA PRO A 106 -8.70 12.31 -11.39
C PRO A 106 -10.09 12.83 -11.80
N GLY A 107 -11.04 12.80 -10.85
CA GLY A 107 -12.43 13.18 -11.06
C GLY A 107 -13.44 12.03 -11.08
N ALA A 108 -13.00 10.78 -11.13
CA ALA A 108 -13.86 9.60 -11.04
C ALA A 108 -14.05 9.13 -9.59
N SER A 109 -14.45 10.02 -8.67
CA SER A 109 -14.73 9.61 -7.30
C SER A 109 -16.12 8.96 -7.20
N GLY A 110 -16.13 7.64 -6.98
CA GLY A 110 -17.16 6.94 -6.21
C GLY A 110 -18.24 6.20 -7.00
N ALA A 111 -18.01 4.91 -7.26
CA ALA A 111 -19.07 3.89 -7.25
C ALA A 111 -18.47 2.47 -7.25
N SER A 112 -18.08 1.95 -6.09
CA SER A 112 -18.11 0.49 -5.88
C SER A 112 -19.10 0.22 -4.76
N GLY A 113 -20.37 0.05 -5.17
CA GLY A 113 -21.44 -0.41 -4.30
C GLY A 113 -21.13 -1.81 -3.80
N SER A 114 -21.14 -1.97 -2.48
CA SER A 114 -21.20 -3.26 -1.80
C SER A 114 -22.55 -3.91 -2.15
N GLY A 115 -22.53 -4.86 -3.08
CA GLY A 115 -23.64 -5.76 -3.35
C GLY A 115 -23.57 -6.95 -2.39
N ARG A 116 -24.59 -7.08 -1.55
CA ARG A 116 -24.93 -8.32 -0.85
C ARG A 116 -25.74 -9.23 -1.76
#